data_AF-A0AAN7PEA4-F1
#
_entry.id   AF-A0AAN7PEA4-F1
#
_cell.length_a   1.000
_cell.length_b   1.000
_cell.length_c   1.000
_cell.angle_alpha   90.00
_cell.angle_beta   90.00
_cell.angle_gamma   90.00
#
_symmetry.space_group_name_H-M   'P 1'
#
loop_
_entity.id
_entity.type
_entity.pdbx_description
1 polymer ?
#
loop_
_entity_poly.entity_id
_entity_poly.type
_entity_poly.pdbx_seq_one_letter_code
_entity_poly.pdbx_strand_id
1 'polypeptide(L)'
;MHFHFKNRGYNIVYLDELWVNVVHSVSKEWVDKSVKSHRDAFVRGLTTGLKAPAARGPRFVLLHAGGDNGFVNGSELIFLAKKNTQDYYDEMDGSLFKNWFKHNPISNLPDKAVVVMDNTSYNSKKLEKAPNSGFNKEEIKTWLLSTDIFFEEDYLKTVGSCQKL
;
A
#
# COMPACT_ATOMS: atom_id res chain seq x y z
N MET A 1 -2.84 1.54 -21.15
CA MET A 1 -2.80 0.06 -21.16
C MET A 1 -4.19 -0.56 -20.95
N HIS A 2 -4.97 -0.17 -19.93
CA HIS A 2 -6.28 -0.77 -19.66
C HIS A 2 -7.34 -0.58 -20.77
N PHE A 3 -7.28 0.51 -21.57
CA PHE A 3 -8.21 0.76 -22.69
C PHE A 3 -8.26 -0.38 -23.72
N HIS A 4 -7.14 -1.03 -23.98
CA HIS A 4 -7.06 -2.18 -24.89
C HIS A 4 -7.91 -3.36 -24.39
N PHE A 5 -7.81 -3.66 -23.09
CA PHE A 5 -8.59 -4.72 -22.46
C PHE A 5 -10.06 -4.35 -22.36
N LYS A 6 -10.36 -3.09 -22.05
CA LYS A 6 -11.73 -2.58 -22.05
C LYS A 6 -12.41 -2.75 -23.41
N ASN A 7 -11.72 -2.39 -24.50
CA ASN A 7 -12.22 -2.56 -25.88
C ASN A 7 -12.42 -4.04 -26.28
N ARG A 8 -11.70 -4.97 -25.62
CA ARG A 8 -11.88 -6.41 -25.80
C ARG A 8 -12.96 -7.00 -24.89
N GLY A 9 -13.71 -6.17 -24.18
CA GLY A 9 -14.78 -6.58 -23.27
C GLY A 9 -14.28 -7.26 -22.00
N TYR A 10 -13.11 -6.84 -21.48
CA TYR A 10 -12.68 -7.23 -20.14
C TYR A 10 -13.24 -6.26 -19.10
N ASN A 11 -13.60 -6.81 -17.94
CA ASN A 11 -13.94 -6.02 -16.77
C ASN A 11 -12.65 -5.50 -16.13
N ILE A 12 -12.50 -4.18 -16.01
CA ILE A 12 -11.33 -3.59 -15.38
C ILE A 12 -11.62 -3.42 -13.88
N VAL A 13 -10.82 -4.06 -13.05
CA VAL A 13 -10.91 -3.99 -11.59
C VAL A 13 -9.64 -3.32 -11.08
N TYR A 14 -9.80 -2.24 -10.33
CA TYR A 14 -8.72 -1.53 -9.66
C TYR A 14 -8.67 -1.96 -8.21
N LEU A 15 -7.48 -2.09 -7.65
CA LEU A 15 -7.26 -2.19 -6.22
C LEU A 15 -6.28 -1.10 -5.79
N ASP A 16 -6.47 -0.60 -4.57
CA ASP A 16 -5.60 0.43 -4.00
C ASP A 16 -5.69 0.41 -2.48
N GLU A 17 -4.64 0.94 -1.84
CA GLU A 17 -4.50 1.09 -0.40
C GLU A 17 -4.73 2.55 0.03
N LEU A 18 -5.59 2.75 1.04
CA LEU A 18 -5.84 4.05 1.67
C LEU A 18 -5.49 4.00 3.15
N TRP A 19 -4.88 5.09 3.65
CA TRP A 19 -4.52 5.26 5.05
C TRP A 19 -5.31 6.41 5.66
N VAL A 20 -6.06 6.15 6.73
CA VAL A 20 -6.91 7.14 7.41
C VAL A 20 -6.45 7.32 8.86
N ASN A 21 -6.05 8.52 9.25
CA ASN A 21 -5.70 8.79 10.66
C ASN A 21 -6.99 8.77 11.52
N VAL A 22 -6.95 8.07 12.66
CA VAL A 22 -8.06 8.04 13.64
C VAL A 22 -8.35 9.43 14.18
N VAL A 23 -7.31 10.25 14.33
CA VAL A 23 -7.45 11.61 14.84
C VAL A 23 -7.34 12.61 13.69
N HIS A 24 -8.24 12.46 12.72
CA HIS A 24 -8.39 13.43 11.64
C HIS A 24 -9.08 14.69 12.18
N SER A 25 -8.43 15.84 12.03
CA SER A 25 -8.98 17.15 12.43
C SER A 25 -8.91 18.13 11.27
N VAL A 26 -9.81 19.10 11.26
CA VAL A 26 -9.79 20.18 10.28
C VAL A 26 -8.70 21.19 10.63
N SER A 27 -8.00 21.72 9.62
CA SER A 27 -6.95 22.73 9.81
C SER A 27 -7.49 24.12 10.16
N LYS A 28 -8.78 24.33 9.94
CA LYS A 28 -9.50 25.58 10.23
C LYS A 28 -10.77 25.24 10.98
N GLU A 29 -11.00 25.98 12.05
CA GLU A 29 -12.23 25.91 12.84
C GLU A 29 -12.71 27.32 13.20
N TRP A 30 -14.00 27.44 13.50
CA TRP A 30 -14.56 28.66 14.04
C TRP A 30 -14.22 28.78 15.52
N VAL A 31 -13.46 29.81 15.87
CA VAL A 31 -13.06 30.09 17.26
C VAL A 31 -13.91 31.24 17.81
N ASP A 32 -14.64 30.98 18.89
CA ASP A 32 -15.35 32.03 19.63
C ASP A 32 -14.33 32.90 20.38
N LYS A 33 -14.16 34.14 19.92
CA LYS A 33 -13.25 35.13 20.53
C LYS A 33 -13.79 35.71 21.84
N SER A 34 -15.05 35.44 22.19
CA SER A 34 -15.67 35.87 23.45
C SER A 34 -15.23 35.00 24.64
N VAL A 35 -14.70 33.81 24.39
CA VAL A 35 -14.19 32.88 25.40
C VAL A 35 -12.71 33.16 25.64
N LYS A 36 -12.35 33.60 26.85
CA LYS A 36 -10.96 34.01 27.16
C LYS A 36 -10.09 32.92 27.77
N SER A 37 -10.70 31.86 28.30
CA SER A 37 -9.99 30.74 28.92
C SER A 37 -10.88 29.49 29.02
N HIS A 38 -10.27 28.34 29.30
CA HIS A 38 -11.01 27.10 29.61
C HIS A 38 -11.94 27.27 30.82
N ARG A 39 -11.54 28.05 31.83
CA ARG A 39 -12.35 28.31 33.02
C ARG A 39 -13.56 29.19 32.70
N ASP A 40 -13.38 30.20 31.86
CA ASP A 40 -14.47 31.07 31.38
C ASP A 40 -15.50 30.28 30.56
N ALA A 41 -15.02 29.40 29.67
CA ALA A 41 -15.88 28.48 28.93
C ALA A 41 -16.70 27.60 29.88
N PHE A 42 -16.05 26.95 30.83
CA PHE A 42 -16.70 26.06 31.80
C PHE A 42 -17.77 26.75 32.65
N VAL A 43 -17.45 27.94 33.19
CA VAL A 43 -18.39 28.73 34.01
C VAL A 43 -19.62 29.16 33.19
N ARG A 44 -19.44 29.42 31.89
CA ARG A 44 -20.52 29.84 30.97
C ARG A 44 -21.23 28.65 30.29
N GLY A 45 -20.84 27.41 30.57
CA GLY A 45 -21.38 26.22 29.90
C GLY A 45 -21.01 26.12 28.41
N LEU A 46 -19.93 26.79 27.98
CA LEU A 46 -19.42 26.79 26.62
C LEU A 46 -18.23 25.83 26.48
N THR A 47 -17.86 25.49 25.24
CA THR A 47 -16.64 24.70 24.93
C THR A 47 -15.56 25.61 24.34
N THR A 48 -14.30 25.18 24.41
CA THR A 48 -13.17 25.91 23.80
C THR A 48 -12.90 25.50 22.34
N GLY A 49 -13.86 24.87 21.67
CA GLY A 49 -13.67 24.31 20.33
C GLY A 49 -12.99 22.93 20.33
N LEU A 50 -12.65 22.43 19.13
CA LEU A 50 -11.98 21.14 18.97
C LEU A 50 -10.52 21.27 19.41
N LYS A 51 -10.02 20.30 20.17
CA LYS A 51 -8.59 20.24 20.46
C LYS A 51 -7.88 19.60 19.28
N ALA A 52 -7.00 20.36 18.64
CA ALA A 52 -6.06 19.79 17.69
C ALA A 52 -5.26 18.66 18.38
N PRO A 53 -5.18 17.47 17.79
CA PRO A 53 -4.47 16.37 18.40
C PRO A 53 -2.97 16.64 18.45
N ALA A 54 -2.33 16.25 19.56
CA ALA A 54 -0.90 16.47 19.77
C ALA A 54 -0.01 15.64 18.83
N ALA A 55 -0.55 14.57 18.23
CA ALA A 55 0.11 13.72 17.25
C ALA A 55 -0.91 13.15 16.26
N ARG A 56 -0.45 12.60 15.13
CA ARG A 56 -1.32 12.01 14.09
C ARG A 56 -2.14 10.80 14.58
N GLY A 57 -1.80 10.21 15.73
CA GLY A 57 -2.50 9.06 16.30
C GLY A 57 -2.44 7.80 15.43
N PRO A 58 -3.16 6.73 15.84
CA PRO A 58 -3.26 5.49 15.07
C PRO A 58 -3.97 5.71 13.74
N ARG A 59 -3.77 4.78 12.81
CA ARG A 59 -4.32 4.85 11.45
C ARG A 59 -5.11 3.60 11.13
N PHE A 60 -6.17 3.74 10.36
CA PHE A 60 -6.77 2.62 9.65
C PHE A 60 -6.07 2.44 8.32
N VAL A 61 -5.83 1.19 7.97
CA VAL A 61 -5.44 0.74 6.64
C VAL A 61 -6.68 0.18 5.99
N LEU A 62 -6.99 0.67 4.79
CA LEU A 62 -8.10 0.20 3.97
C LEU A 62 -7.53 -0.30 2.65
N LEU A 63 -7.89 -1.52 2.29
CA LEU A 63 -7.62 -2.09 0.97
C LEU A 63 -8.94 -2.61 0.40
N HIS A 64 -9.21 -2.27 -0.85
CA HIS A 64 -10.45 -2.67 -1.52
C HIS A 64 -10.20 -2.85 -3.02
N ALA A 65 -10.98 -3.71 -3.67
CA ALA A 65 -11.06 -3.80 -5.12
C ALA A 65 -12.40 -3.31 -5.66
N GLY A 66 -12.41 -2.61 -6.79
CA GLY A 66 -13.62 -2.10 -7.45
C GLY A 66 -13.40 -1.70 -8.90
N GLY A 67 -14.48 -1.61 -9.67
CA GLY A 67 -14.45 -1.23 -11.08
C GLY A 67 -15.72 -0.50 -11.50
N ASP A 68 -16.01 -0.51 -12.81
CA ASP A 68 -17.16 0.20 -13.39
C ASP A 68 -18.51 -0.25 -12.81
N ASN A 69 -18.60 -1.49 -12.29
CA ASN A 69 -19.80 -2.06 -11.67
C ASN A 69 -19.84 -1.89 -10.14
N GLY A 70 -19.00 -1.01 -9.59
CA GLY A 70 -18.85 -0.81 -8.15
C GLY A 70 -17.79 -1.72 -7.52
N PHE A 71 -17.89 -1.88 -6.20
CA PHE A 71 -16.94 -2.66 -5.42
C PHE A 71 -17.11 -4.17 -5.61
N VAL A 72 -15.99 -4.90 -5.63
CA VAL A 72 -16.00 -6.36 -5.62
C VAL A 72 -16.44 -6.81 -4.23
N ASN A 73 -17.50 -7.60 -4.15
CA ASN A 73 -18.08 -8.05 -2.88
C ASN A 73 -17.05 -8.83 -2.05
N GLY A 74 -16.96 -8.56 -0.75
CA GLY A 74 -16.04 -9.23 0.17
C GLY A 74 -14.56 -8.91 -0.05
N SER A 75 -14.24 -7.90 -0.89
CA SER A 75 -12.86 -7.49 -1.13
C SER A 75 -12.34 -6.45 -0.15
N GLU A 76 -13.15 -6.00 0.80
CA GLU A 76 -12.74 -5.08 1.84
C GLU A 76 -11.77 -5.73 2.83
N LEU A 77 -10.70 -5.00 3.13
CA LEU A 77 -9.82 -5.27 4.26
C LEU A 77 -9.58 -3.97 5.00
N ILE A 78 -10.02 -3.92 6.26
CA ILE A 78 -9.88 -2.75 7.12
C ILE A 78 -9.29 -3.19 8.45
N PHE A 79 -8.17 -2.60 8.87
CA PHE A 79 -7.59 -2.86 10.18
C PHE A 79 -6.90 -1.63 10.76
N LEU A 80 -6.80 -1.60 12.09
CA LEU A 80 -6.07 -0.56 12.80
C LEU A 80 -4.57 -0.89 12.80
N ALA A 81 -3.77 0.08 12.37
CA ALA A 81 -2.33 -0.02 12.34
C ALA A 81 -1.75 -0.19 13.75
N LYS A 82 -0.89 -1.18 13.96
CA LYS A 82 -0.33 -1.55 15.28
C LYS A 82 0.77 -0.60 15.74
N LYS A 83 1.56 -0.08 14.81
CA LYS A 83 2.65 0.86 15.06
C LYS A 83 2.20 2.26 14.66
N ASN A 84 2.34 3.21 15.59
CA ASN A 84 2.27 4.65 15.29
C ASN A 84 3.55 5.16 14.57
N THR A 85 4.16 4.34 13.73
CA THR A 85 5.37 4.71 13.00
C THR A 85 5.04 5.54 11.76
N GLN A 86 5.98 6.38 11.36
CA GLN A 86 5.85 7.19 10.16
C GLN A 86 6.10 6.37 8.89
N ASP A 87 6.75 5.20 9.02
CA ASP A 87 6.96 4.26 7.92
C ASP A 87 5.68 3.49 7.60
N TYR A 88 5.11 3.83 6.45
CA TYR A 88 3.87 3.29 5.89
C TYR A 88 3.99 1.82 5.44
N TYR A 89 5.21 1.33 5.22
CA TYR A 89 5.48 0.05 4.54
C TYR A 89 5.60 -1.16 5.47
N ASP A 90 5.63 -0.95 6.78
CA ASP A 90 5.83 -2.03 7.75
C ASP A 90 4.57 -2.84 8.05
N GLU A 91 3.39 -2.27 7.78
CA GLU A 91 2.10 -2.84 8.20
C GLU A 91 1.34 -3.53 7.07
N MET A 92 1.46 -2.98 5.85
CA MET A 92 0.98 -3.63 4.64
C MET A 92 2.12 -4.44 4.03
N ASP A 93 2.28 -5.69 4.48
CA ASP A 93 3.30 -6.58 3.96
C ASP A 93 2.78 -7.47 2.81
N GLY A 94 3.69 -7.97 1.99
CA GLY A 94 3.31 -8.82 0.85
C GLY A 94 2.66 -10.16 1.23
N SER A 95 2.78 -10.62 2.47
CA SER A 95 2.08 -11.83 2.95
C SER A 95 0.61 -11.52 3.25
N LEU A 96 0.34 -10.38 3.91
CA LEU A 96 -1.00 -9.87 4.13
C LEU A 96 -1.73 -9.62 2.80
N PHE A 97 -1.08 -8.90 1.88
CA PHE A 97 -1.63 -8.67 0.54
C PHE A 97 -1.95 -9.99 -0.18
N LYS A 98 -1.01 -10.94 -0.20
CA LYS A 98 -1.20 -12.24 -0.86
C LYS A 98 -2.36 -13.03 -0.25
N ASN A 99 -2.47 -13.04 1.08
CA ASN A 99 -3.55 -13.74 1.76
C ASN A 99 -4.89 -13.09 1.47
N TRP A 100 -4.98 -11.76 1.59
CA TRP A 100 -6.17 -11.01 1.21
C TRP A 100 -6.55 -11.30 -0.24
N PHE A 101 -5.64 -11.10 -1.19
CA PHE A 101 -5.95 -11.24 -2.62
C PHE A 101 -6.49 -12.64 -2.96
N LYS A 102 -5.93 -13.70 -2.33
CA LYS A 102 -6.34 -15.09 -2.52
C LYS A 102 -7.69 -15.45 -1.90
N HIS A 103 -8.07 -14.82 -0.79
CA HIS A 103 -9.24 -15.22 -0.02
C HIS A 103 -10.42 -14.26 -0.16
N ASN A 104 -10.18 -13.04 -0.61
CA ASN A 104 -11.17 -11.97 -0.68
C ASN A 104 -11.59 -11.68 -2.13
N PRO A 105 -10.84 -10.90 -2.95
CA PRO A 105 -11.32 -10.49 -4.26
C PRO A 105 -11.37 -11.64 -5.27
N ILE A 106 -10.45 -12.59 -5.26
CA ILE A 106 -10.29 -13.55 -6.38
C ILE A 106 -11.52 -14.40 -6.66
N SER A 107 -12.28 -14.77 -5.61
CA SER A 107 -13.50 -15.57 -5.72
C SER A 107 -14.71 -14.79 -6.22
N ASN A 108 -14.67 -13.46 -6.11
CA ASN A 108 -15.76 -12.55 -6.46
C ASN A 108 -15.42 -11.63 -7.64
N LEU A 109 -14.28 -11.84 -8.31
CA LEU A 109 -13.94 -11.09 -9.51
C LEU A 109 -15.00 -11.35 -10.60
N PRO A 110 -15.39 -10.32 -11.37
CA PRO A 110 -16.26 -10.52 -12.51
C PRO A 110 -15.58 -11.39 -13.57
N ASP A 111 -16.38 -12.08 -14.37
CA ASP A 111 -15.85 -12.87 -15.49
C ASP A 111 -14.99 -12.00 -16.41
N LYS A 112 -13.90 -12.58 -16.93
CA LYS A 112 -12.99 -11.89 -17.85
C LYS A 112 -12.47 -10.57 -17.27
N ALA A 113 -11.98 -10.62 -16.03
CA ALA A 113 -11.41 -9.47 -15.34
C ALA A 113 -9.93 -9.23 -15.70
N VAL A 114 -9.53 -7.95 -15.70
CA VAL A 114 -8.14 -7.50 -15.58
C VAL A 114 -8.02 -6.73 -14.28
N VAL A 115 -7.16 -7.21 -13.40
CA VAL A 115 -6.83 -6.51 -12.16
C VAL A 115 -5.69 -5.53 -12.44
N VAL A 116 -5.93 -4.26 -12.09
CA VAL A 116 -4.97 -3.17 -12.18
C VAL A 116 -4.59 -2.79 -10.76
N MET A 117 -3.29 -2.77 -10.51
CA MET A 117 -2.68 -2.47 -9.22
C MET A 117 -1.48 -1.57 -9.43
N ASP A 118 -1.09 -0.83 -8.39
CA ASP A 118 0.13 -0.05 -8.42
C ASP A 118 1.39 -0.93 -8.48
N ASN A 119 2.53 -0.32 -8.78
CA ASN A 119 3.82 -1.03 -8.82
C ASN A 119 4.58 -0.82 -7.50
N THR A 120 4.05 -1.36 -6.40
CA THR A 120 4.75 -1.37 -5.12
C THR A 120 5.57 -2.63 -4.90
N SER A 121 6.58 -2.53 -4.03
CA SER A 121 7.52 -3.61 -3.73
C SER A 121 6.86 -4.84 -3.09
N TYR A 122 5.76 -4.66 -2.36
CA TYR A 122 4.99 -5.76 -1.76
C TYR A 122 4.04 -6.42 -2.78
N ASN A 123 3.50 -5.66 -3.72
CA ASN A 123 2.64 -6.12 -4.81
C ASN A 123 3.39 -6.98 -5.85
N SER A 124 4.71 -6.85 -5.94
CA SER A 124 5.57 -7.55 -6.90
C SER A 124 6.56 -8.54 -6.26
N LYS A 125 6.19 -9.19 -5.15
CA LYS A 125 7.05 -10.24 -4.56
C LYS A 125 7.19 -11.43 -5.52
N LYS A 126 8.34 -11.50 -6.19
CA LYS A 126 8.74 -12.67 -6.99
C LYS A 126 8.98 -13.86 -6.06
N LEU A 127 8.42 -15.01 -6.39
CA LEU A 127 8.69 -16.28 -5.70
C LEU A 127 10.18 -16.64 -5.81
N GLU A 128 10.75 -16.38 -6.99
CA GLU A 128 12.18 -16.51 -7.26
C GLU A 128 12.71 -15.17 -7.72
N LYS A 129 13.59 -14.58 -6.91
CA LYS A 129 14.21 -13.30 -7.24
C LYS A 129 15.41 -13.57 -8.14
N ALA A 130 15.25 -13.27 -9.42
CA ALA A 130 16.39 -13.19 -10.32
C ALA A 130 17.48 -12.28 -9.72
N PRO A 131 18.76 -12.66 -9.82
CA PRO A 131 19.84 -11.89 -9.25
C PRO A 131 19.85 -10.47 -9.79
N ASN A 132 20.26 -9.53 -8.95
CA ASN A 132 20.45 -8.13 -9.34
C ASN A 132 21.87 -7.67 -8.98
N SER A 133 22.18 -6.40 -9.26
CA SER A 133 23.52 -5.83 -8.99
C SER A 133 23.96 -5.95 -7.52
N GLY A 134 23.03 -6.13 -6.59
CA GLY A 134 23.30 -6.36 -5.16
C GLY A 134 23.72 -7.78 -4.79
N PHE A 135 23.46 -8.80 -5.63
CA PHE A 135 23.81 -10.19 -5.33
C PHE A 135 25.31 -10.43 -5.51
N ASN A 136 25.96 -11.16 -4.62
CA ASN A 136 27.36 -11.54 -4.80
C ASN A 136 27.52 -12.64 -5.88
N LYS A 137 28.75 -12.91 -6.32
CA LYS A 137 29.02 -13.86 -7.41
C LYS A 137 28.47 -15.26 -7.10
N GLU A 138 28.62 -15.73 -5.86
CA GLU A 138 28.18 -17.06 -5.45
C GLU A 138 26.65 -17.17 -5.35
N GLU A 139 25.97 -16.11 -4.91
CA GLU A 139 24.50 -16.02 -4.94
C GLU A 139 23.96 -16.08 -6.37
N ILE A 140 24.62 -15.42 -7.33
CA ILE A 140 24.27 -15.47 -8.75
C ILE A 140 24.46 -16.90 -9.28
N LYS A 141 25.61 -17.54 -9.02
CA LYS A 141 25.88 -18.93 -9.45
C LYS A 141 24.86 -19.91 -8.91
N THR A 142 24.55 -19.81 -7.61
CA THR A 142 23.58 -20.70 -6.95
C THR A 142 22.22 -20.57 -7.61
N TRP A 143 21.78 -19.35 -7.94
CA TRP A 143 20.52 -19.13 -8.66
C TRP A 143 20.55 -19.67 -10.10
N LEU A 144 21.67 -19.51 -10.83
CA LEU A 144 21.82 -20.06 -12.19
C LEU A 144 21.77 -21.59 -12.19
N LEU A 145 22.46 -22.24 -11.25
CA LEU A 145 22.40 -23.69 -11.07
C LEU A 145 20.99 -24.16 -10.69
N SER A 146 20.30 -23.45 -9.79
CA SER A 146 18.95 -23.84 -9.36
C SER A 146 17.88 -23.66 -10.45
N THR A 147 18.18 -22.85 -11.47
CA THR A 147 17.29 -22.57 -12.61
C THR A 147 17.71 -23.28 -13.90
N ASP A 148 18.72 -24.16 -13.84
CA ASP A 148 19.29 -24.89 -14.97
C ASP A 148 19.79 -23.97 -16.11
N ILE A 149 20.33 -22.81 -15.73
CA ILE A 149 20.93 -21.86 -16.66
C ILE A 149 22.45 -22.09 -16.69
N PHE A 150 22.97 -22.40 -17.88
CA PHE A 150 24.41 -22.59 -18.09
C PHE A 150 25.21 -21.30 -17.85
N PHE A 151 26.38 -21.45 -17.23
CA PHE A 151 27.41 -20.41 -17.12
C PHE A 151 28.79 -21.06 -17.00
N GLU A 152 29.84 -20.29 -17.29
CA GLU A 152 31.22 -20.72 -17.10
C GLU A 152 31.79 -20.08 -15.82
N GLU A 153 32.69 -20.79 -15.13
CA GLU A 153 33.25 -20.37 -13.84
C GLU A 153 34.03 -19.04 -13.90
N ASP A 154 34.60 -18.75 -15.06
CA ASP A 154 35.35 -17.53 -15.36
C ASP A 154 34.47 -16.32 -15.67
N TYR A 155 33.14 -16.49 -15.79
CA TYR A 155 32.24 -15.37 -15.98
C TYR A 155 32.34 -14.37 -14.83
N LEU A 156 32.37 -13.08 -15.19
CA LEU A 156 32.54 -11.99 -14.25
C LEU A 156 31.19 -11.39 -13.89
N LYS A 157 30.99 -11.08 -12.61
CA LYS A 157 29.88 -10.23 -12.18
C LYS A 157 30.16 -8.80 -12.65
N THR A 158 29.26 -8.22 -13.43
CA THR A 158 29.33 -6.79 -13.77
C THR A 158 29.17 -5.93 -12.52
N VAL A 159 30.15 -5.08 -12.24
CA VAL A 159 30.04 -4.01 -11.23
C VAL A 159 29.24 -2.87 -11.87
N GLY A 160 28.17 -2.41 -11.21
CA GLY A 160 27.29 -1.38 -11.78
C GLY A 160 28.08 -0.16 -12.23
N SER A 161 28.13 0.09 -13.53
CA SER A 161 28.75 1.28 -14.08
C SER A 161 27.88 2.49 -13.74
N CYS A 162 28.46 3.44 -13.01
CA CYS A 162 27.92 4.78 -12.90
C CYS A 162 28.07 5.46 -14.27
N GLN A 163 27.09 5.29 -15.15
CA GLN A 163 26.92 6.23 -16.26
C GLN A 163 26.23 7.47 -15.68
N LYS A 164 27.04 8.48 -15.34
CA LYS A 164 26.55 9.85 -15.24
C LYS A 164 26.04 10.23 -16.64
N LEU A 165 24.73 10.41 -16.76
CA LEU A 165 24.15 11.37 -17.69
C LEU A 165 23.92 12.67 -16.93
#